data_AF-A0A2T0VUM9-F1
#
_entry.id   AF-A0A2T0VUM9-F1
#
_cell.length_a   1.000
_cell.length_b   1.000
_cell.length_c   1.000
_cell.angle_alpha   90.00
_cell.angle_beta   90.00
_cell.angle_gamma   90.00
#
_symmetry.space_group_name_H-M   'P 1'
#
loop_
_entity.id
_entity.type
_entity.pdbx_description
1 polymer ?
#
loop_
_entity_poly.entity_id
_entity_poly.type
_entity_poly.pdbx_seq_one_letter_code
_entity_poly.pdbx_strand_id
1 'polypeptide(L)' 'MAKLTKKNVFKAYDAKPETPMDKTTRVVRKMVDEDAEERQAKITRLRNARLEREAKTPPETTVKATRKTRRS' A
#
# COMPACT_ATOMS: atom_id res chain seq x y z
N MET A 1 8.22 34.18 26.07
CA MET A 1 7.26 33.66 27.07
C MET A 1 5.92 34.34 26.86
N ALA A 2 4.89 33.61 26.42
CA ALA A 2 3.56 34.21 26.20
C ALA A 2 2.91 34.57 27.56
N LYS A 3 2.43 35.80 27.72
CA LYS A 3 1.75 36.25 28.94
C LYS A 3 0.34 35.64 28.99
N LEU A 4 0.10 34.76 29.95
CA LEU A 4 -1.21 34.13 30.18
C LEU A 4 -2.13 35.14 30.88
N THR A 5 -3.27 35.46 30.26
CA THR A 5 -4.34 36.30 30.84
C THR A 5 -5.55 35.43 31.12
N LYS A 6 -6.46 35.82 32.05
CA LYS A 6 -7.64 35.03 32.47
C LYS A 6 -8.51 34.52 31.30
N LYS A 7 -8.48 35.20 30.15
CA LYS A 7 -9.19 34.83 28.91
C LYS A 7 -8.48 33.75 28.07
N ASN A 8 -7.22 33.47 28.34
CA ASN A 8 -6.33 32.58 27.59
C ASN A 8 -5.80 31.42 28.45
N VAL A 9 -6.28 31.29 29.70
CA VAL A 9 -5.95 30.17 30.60
C VAL A 9 -6.57 28.87 30.09
N PHE A 10 -7.77 28.93 29.53
CA PHE A 10 -8.44 27.81 28.88
C PHE A 10 -8.55 28.08 27.39
N LYS A 11 -7.76 27.37 26.59
CA LYS A 11 -7.93 27.31 25.14
C LYS A 11 -9.12 26.38 24.86
N ALA A 12 -10.24 26.93 24.40
CA ALA A 12 -11.26 26.13 23.75
C ALA A 12 -10.70 25.67 22.41
N TYR A 13 -10.56 24.35 22.23
CA TYR A 13 -10.19 23.76 20.95
C TYR A 13 -11.44 23.10 20.37
N ASP A 14 -11.80 23.45 19.14
CA ASP A 14 -12.94 22.84 18.43
C ASP A 14 -12.71 21.34 18.16
N ALA A 15 -11.44 20.93 18.05
CA ALA A 15 -10.99 19.55 17.98
C ALA A 15 -9.76 19.34 18.87
N LYS A 16 -9.60 18.14 19.42
CA LYS A 16 -8.43 17.86 20.28
C LYS A 16 -7.14 18.12 19.51
N PRO A 17 -6.22 18.95 20.03
CA PRO A 17 -4.96 19.23 19.35
C PRO A 17 -4.15 17.94 19.24
N GLU A 18 -3.70 17.62 18.03
CA GLU A 18 -2.86 16.44 17.77
C GLU A 18 -1.60 16.49 18.65
N THR A 19 -1.37 15.41 19.39
CA THR A 19 -0.13 15.23 20.14
C THR A 19 1.04 14.99 19.18
N PRO A 20 2.30 15.22 19.60
CA PRO A 20 3.45 14.85 18.80
C PRO A 20 3.43 13.39 18.32
N MET A 21 2.90 12.47 19.13
CA MET A 21 2.74 11.06 18.80
C MET A 21 1.69 10.82 17.70
N ASP A 22 0.59 11.59 17.70
CA ASP A 22 -0.43 11.50 16.64
C ASP A 22 0.17 11.94 15.30
N LYS A 23 1.03 12.97 15.32
CA LYS A 23 1.73 13.46 14.13
C LYS A 23 2.67 12.41 13.55
N THR A 24 3.47 11.75 14.39
CA THR A 24 4.38 10.68 13.93
C THR A 24 3.58 9.50 13.39
N THR A 25 2.50 9.11 14.06
CA THR A 25 1.62 8.02 13.59
C THR A 25 1.00 8.35 12.24
N ARG A 26 0.59 9.60 12.02
CA ARG A 26 0.08 10.06 10.72
C ARG A 26 1.13 9.97 9.62
N VAL A 27 2.36 10.40 9.89
CA VAL A 27 3.45 10.34 8.92
C VAL A 27 3.77 8.89 8.54
N VAL A 28 3.89 8.00 9.53
CA VAL A 28 4.16 6.58 9.28
C VAL A 28 3.05 5.94 8.44
N ARG A 29 1.77 6.23 8.73
CA ARG A 29 0.65 5.72 7.91
C ARG A 29 0.74 6.18 6.46
N LYS A 30 1.00 7.47 6.23
CA LYS A 30 1.16 8.00 4.87
C LYS A 30 2.28 7.31 4.10
N MET A 31 3.43 7.09 4.73
CA MET A 31 4.54 6.38 4.09
C MET A 31 4.14 4.95 3.68
N VAL A 32 3.41 4.24 4.53
CA VAL A 32 2.95 2.87 4.23
C VAL A 32 1.92 2.86 3.09
N ASP A 33 1.01 3.83 3.08
CA ASP A 33 -0.02 3.94 2.04
C ASP A 33 0.62 4.26 0.68
N GLU A 34 1.55 5.22 0.64
CA GLU A 34 2.32 5.57 -0.57
C GLU A 34 3.09 4.35 -1.12
N ASP A 35 3.81 3.63 -0.27
CA ASP A 35 4.50 2.38 -0.64
C ASP A 35 3.54 1.30 -1.17
N ALA A 36 2.35 1.19 -0.58
CA ALA A 36 1.35 0.23 -1.00
C ALA A 36 0.78 0.57 -2.39
N GLU A 37 0.52 1.85 -2.66
CA GLU A 37 0.06 2.34 -3.95
C GLU A 37 1.08 2.05 -5.06
N GLU A 38 2.37 2.31 -4.82
CA GLU A 38 3.44 2.01 -5.78
C GLU A 38 3.52 0.51 -6.11
N ARG A 39 3.41 -0.34 -5.08
CA ARG A 39 3.40 -1.80 -5.25
C ARG A 39 2.19 -2.26 -6.08
N GLN A 40 1.00 -1.73 -5.80
CA GLN A 40 -0.20 -2.09 -6.55
C GLN A 40 -0.13 -1.62 -8.01
N ALA A 41 0.40 -0.42 -8.26
CA ALA A 41 0.63 0.08 -9.61
C ALA A 41 1.59 -0.84 -10.39
N LYS A 42 2.68 -1.28 -9.76
CA LYS A 42 3.63 -2.23 -10.37
C LYS A 42 2.98 -3.58 -10.68
N ILE A 43 2.23 -4.14 -9.74
CA ILE A 43 1.54 -5.43 -9.91
C ILE A 43 0.54 -5.35 -11.08
N THR A 44 -0.24 -4.27 -11.14
CA THR A 44 -1.22 -4.05 -12.21
C THR A 44 -0.53 -3.96 -13.58
N ARG A 45 0.57 -3.21 -13.68
CA ARG A 45 1.38 -3.12 -14.91
C ARG A 45 1.91 -4.49 -15.36
N LEU A 46 2.49 -5.27 -14.45
CA LEU A 46 3.03 -6.59 -14.77
C LEU A 46 1.94 -7.59 -15.18
N ARG A 47 0.77 -7.52 -14.51
CA ARG A 47 -0.38 -8.34 -14.85
C ARG A 47 -0.89 -8.03 -16.26
N ASN A 48 -1.02 -6.77 -16.60
CA ASN A 48 -1.45 -6.34 -17.95
C ASN A 48 -0.44 -6.80 -19.01
N ALA A 49 0.86 -6.60 -18.77
CA ALA A 49 1.90 -7.07 -19.67
C ALA A 49 1.88 -8.59 -19.87
N ARG A 50 1.56 -9.37 -18.82
CA ARG A 50 1.39 -10.82 -18.92
C ARG A 50 0.18 -11.17 -19.78
N LEU A 51 -0.97 -10.53 -19.57
CA LEU A 51 -2.19 -10.75 -20.34
C LEU A 51 -1.98 -10.42 -21.83
N GLU A 52 -1.29 -9.33 -22.14
CA GLU A 52 -0.94 -8.98 -23.52
C GLU A 52 -0.03 -10.01 -24.18
N ARG A 53 0.91 -10.58 -23.43
CA ARG A 53 1.77 -11.66 -23.94
C ARG A 53 0.97 -12.94 -24.19
N GLU A 54 0.11 -13.32 -23.25
CA GLU A 54 -0.77 -14.49 -23.39
C GLU A 54 -1.72 -14.34 -24.58
N ALA A 55 -2.26 -13.13 -24.83
CA ALA A 55 -3.09 -12.85 -26.00
C ALA A 55 -2.33 -12.91 -27.33
N LYS A 56 -1.02 -12.59 -27.33
CA LYS A 56 -0.16 -12.60 -28.51
C LYS A 56 0.54 -13.94 -28.76
N THR A 57 0.54 -14.83 -27.77
CA THR A 57 1.17 -16.15 -27.91
C THR A 57 0.09 -17.12 -28.39
N PRO A 58 0.23 -17.74 -29.58
CA PRO A 58 -0.67 -18.82 -29.97
C PRO A 58 -0.55 -19.95 -28.93
N PRO A 59 -1.63 -20.68 -28.63
CA PRO A 59 -1.56 -21.77 -27.67
C PRO A 59 -0.52 -22.78 -28.17
N GLU A 60 0.62 -22.87 -27.48
CA GLU A 60 1.52 -24.01 -27.68
C GLU A 60 0.70 -25.25 -27.32
N THR A 61 0.54 -26.13 -28.31
CA THR A 61 0.07 -27.50 -28.14
C THR A 61 1.10 -28.25 -27.30
N THR A 62 1.14 -27.98 -25.99
CA THR A 62 2.02 -28.69 -25.07
C THR A 62 1.52 -30.12 -24.98
N VAL A 63 2.18 -31.02 -25.71
CA VAL A 63 2.05 -32.46 -25.55
C VAL A 63 2.32 -32.74 -24.08
N LYS A 64 1.27 -33.12 -23.34
CA LYS A 64 1.33 -33.37 -21.90
C LYS A 64 2.41 -34.42 -21.62
N ALA A 65 3.58 -33.98 -21.14
CA ALA A 65 4.59 -34.90 -20.64
C ALA A 65 3.99 -35.65 -19.45
N THR A 66 3.77 -36.95 -19.61
CA THR A 66 3.22 -37.84 -18.59
C THR A 66 4.14 -37.83 -17.38
N ARG A 67 3.66 -37.31 -16.24
CA ARG A 67 4.38 -37.37 -14.96
C ARG A 67 4.60 -38.83 -14.59
N LYS A 68 5.86 -39.30 -14.61
CA LYS A 68 6.24 -40.61 -14.09
C LYS A 68 6.02 -40.60 -12.57
N THR A 69 5.07 -41.39 -12.09
CA THR A 69 4.84 -41.62 -10.66
C THR A 69 6.02 -42.41 -10.09
N ARG A 70 6.61 -41.92 -8.99
CA ARG A 70 7.63 -42.65 -8.24
C ARG A 70 6.90 -43.64 -7.33
N ARG A 71 7.12 -44.94 -7.56
CA ARG A 71 6.51 -46.04 -6.79
C ARG A 71 7.08 -46.03 -5.36
N SER A 72 6.20 -46.27 -4.38
CA SER A 72 6.49 -46.38 -2.94
C SER A 72 7.50 -47.46 -2.64
#